data_AF-A0A9P8MZS2-F1
#
_entry.id   AF-A0A9P8MZS2-F1
#
_cell.length_a   1.000
_cell.length_b   1.000
_cell.length_c   1.000
_cell.angle_alpha   90.00
_cell.angle_beta   90.00
_cell.angle_gamma   90.00
#
_symmetry.space_group_name_H-M   'P 1'
#
loop_
_entity.id
_entity.type
_entity.pdbx_description
1 polymer ?
#
loop_
_entity_poly.entity_id
_entity_poly.type
_entity_poly.pdbx_seq_one_letter_code
_entity_poly.pdbx_strand_id
1 'polypeptide(L)'
;MLGEKMAPLRAAEKQAQSKKLRIHKHHVAKADGGNQEMTVSKIIGADSVLVKNKAGTEEKRISFSSVRGPRAGEPSESPFRDEAKEFLRSKLIGKNVKISVDGTKPAADGFDARDVATVTEKGKNVGLMLVEAGWASVIRHRKDDTDRASNYDELLAAQEKAKEEKKGMWSGKPQKAKQYTDLSENAQKAKIMLATLQRQKKVPAIVDFCKAGSRFTILIPRENVKLTMVLGGIRAPRAPRADGQGGEPFGKEAIDLANRRCNQRDCEVDIHDMDKVGGFIGDLYINRENFAKVLLEEGLASVHAYSAEKSGNATELFGAETRAKEGKKGLWHDYDPSQEENGEDEAAEEAAPESEVTLDKKPTDYRDVVMTNIDGNGKIKIQEIGKGTSALESLMNEFRKFHLDSKNNKPLADAPKTGEFVSAKFSADGQWYRARVRANDRTAKMAEVMYVDYGNSEKVAWSSLRPLSQAQFGTQKLKAQALDASLSFVQLPTGADYFQDAMGFIAELTEGKRLVGSFDFVDNKEGVSYVTLYDAKSNGELPGLNDSINKEVVAHGYGMVPKKLKAWERSKAFESYLKHLREVESQAKQDRLGMWEYGDITED
;
A
#
# COMPACT_ATOMS: atom_id res chain seq x y z
N MET A 1 -1.96 -53.92 -10.37
CA MET A 1 -1.31 -53.10 -11.41
C MET A 1 -0.02 -53.81 -11.83
N LEU A 2 0.35 -53.78 -13.10
CA LEU A 2 1.54 -54.48 -13.61
C LEU A 2 2.88 -53.85 -13.11
N GLY A 3 2.83 -52.73 -12.39
CA GLY A 3 3.98 -52.13 -11.71
C GLY A 3 5.15 -51.87 -12.65
N GLU A 4 6.35 -52.25 -12.24
CA GLU A 4 7.59 -52.14 -13.03
C GLU A 4 7.52 -52.89 -14.39
N LYS A 5 6.64 -53.89 -14.52
CA LYS A 5 6.44 -54.65 -15.77
C LYS A 5 5.70 -53.85 -16.84
N MET A 6 5.12 -52.68 -16.53
CA MET A 6 4.47 -51.82 -17.53
C MET A 6 5.46 -51.13 -18.48
N ALA A 7 6.62 -50.72 -17.99
CA ALA A 7 7.63 -50.03 -18.79
C ALA A 7 8.06 -50.83 -20.05
N PRO A 8 8.44 -52.13 -19.93
CA PRO A 8 8.79 -52.93 -21.11
C PRO A 8 7.59 -53.17 -22.04
N LEU A 9 6.37 -53.32 -21.50
CA LEU A 9 5.16 -53.49 -22.31
C LEU A 9 4.83 -52.24 -23.13
N ARG A 10 5.04 -51.03 -22.57
CA ARG A 10 4.86 -49.76 -23.29
C ARG A 10 5.96 -49.50 -24.31
N ALA A 11 7.20 -49.91 -24.02
CA ALA A 11 8.27 -49.86 -25.01
C ALA A 11 7.94 -50.74 -26.23
N ALA A 12 7.43 -51.95 -25.98
CA ALA A 12 6.95 -52.85 -27.04
C ALA A 12 5.74 -52.26 -27.78
N GLU A 13 4.77 -51.66 -27.07
CA GLU A 13 3.62 -50.99 -27.67
C GLU A 13 4.05 -49.80 -28.55
N LYS A 14 4.93 -48.91 -28.07
CA LYS A 14 5.48 -47.78 -28.86
C LYS A 14 6.21 -48.27 -30.10
N GLN A 15 6.99 -49.35 -29.99
CA GLN A 15 7.67 -49.94 -31.13
C GLN A 15 6.67 -50.52 -32.15
N ALA A 16 5.58 -51.13 -31.69
CA ALA A 16 4.52 -51.63 -32.55
C ALA A 16 3.72 -50.49 -33.21
N GLN A 17 3.48 -49.39 -32.49
CA GLN A 17 2.84 -48.17 -32.99
C GLN A 17 3.70 -47.46 -34.04
N SER A 18 5.01 -47.26 -33.78
CA SER A 18 5.92 -46.58 -34.70
C SER A 18 6.09 -47.36 -36.00
N LYS A 19 6.13 -48.69 -35.93
CA LYS A 19 6.17 -49.60 -37.07
C LYS A 19 4.80 -49.92 -37.67
N LYS A 20 3.71 -49.33 -37.16
CA LYS A 20 2.32 -49.57 -37.58
C LYS A 20 1.96 -51.07 -37.69
N LEU A 21 2.36 -51.86 -36.70
CA LEU A 21 2.18 -53.31 -36.70
C LEU A 21 0.76 -53.72 -36.27
N ARG A 22 0.17 -54.69 -36.98
CA ARG A 22 -1.10 -55.36 -36.63
C ARG A 22 -2.21 -54.38 -36.23
N ILE A 23 -2.61 -54.38 -34.95
CA ILE A 23 -3.66 -53.54 -34.40
C ILE A 23 -3.33 -52.03 -34.45
N HIS A 24 -2.07 -51.66 -34.72
CA HIS A 24 -1.62 -50.28 -34.89
C HIS A 24 -1.42 -49.87 -36.36
N LYS A 25 -1.94 -50.63 -37.34
CA LYS A 25 -1.81 -50.32 -38.78
C LYS A 25 -2.28 -48.91 -39.16
N HIS A 26 -3.31 -48.42 -38.48
CA HIS A 26 -3.89 -47.10 -38.67
C HIS A 26 -3.52 -46.12 -37.55
N HIS A 27 -2.47 -46.42 -36.77
CA HIS A 27 -2.03 -45.53 -35.70
C HIS A 27 -1.52 -44.22 -36.31
N VAL A 28 -2.13 -43.12 -35.88
CA VAL A 28 -1.69 -41.76 -36.16
C VAL A 28 -1.00 -41.27 -34.88
N ALA A 29 0.30 -40.99 -34.98
CA ALA A 29 1.02 -40.39 -33.87
C ALA A 29 0.43 -39.00 -33.59
N LYS A 30 0.25 -38.67 -32.32
CA LYS A 30 -0.13 -37.32 -31.92
C LYS A 30 0.96 -36.36 -32.43
N ALA A 31 0.56 -35.32 -33.15
CA ALA A 31 1.49 -34.29 -33.59
C ALA A 31 2.18 -33.70 -32.35
N ASP A 32 3.51 -33.60 -32.37
CA ASP A 32 4.26 -32.97 -31.29
C ASP A 32 3.83 -31.49 -31.28
N GLY A 33 3.13 -31.06 -30.21
CA GLY A 33 2.43 -29.77 -30.14
C GLY A 33 3.33 -28.53 -30.12
N GLY A 34 4.58 -28.66 -30.56
CA GLY A 34 5.62 -27.66 -30.43
C GLY A 34 6.07 -27.52 -28.99
N ASN A 35 7.32 -27.86 -28.72
CA ASN A 35 7.89 -27.60 -27.41
C ASN A 35 8.12 -26.10 -27.26
N GLN A 36 7.52 -25.50 -26.23
CA GLN A 36 7.68 -24.07 -25.93
C GLN A 36 8.59 -23.92 -24.71
N GLU A 37 9.64 -23.11 -24.85
CA GLU A 37 10.45 -22.67 -23.71
C GLU A 37 9.86 -21.38 -23.14
N MET A 38 9.49 -21.44 -21.86
CA MET A 38 8.86 -20.32 -21.16
C MET A 38 9.40 -20.22 -19.73
N THR A 39 9.27 -19.04 -19.13
CA THR A 39 9.69 -18.79 -17.74
C THR A 39 8.47 -18.82 -16.83
N VAL A 40 8.55 -19.51 -15.69
CA VAL A 40 7.44 -19.55 -14.72
C VAL A 40 7.33 -18.22 -13.97
N SER A 41 6.21 -17.52 -14.15
CA SER A 41 5.93 -16.20 -13.57
C SER A 41 5.16 -16.28 -12.24
N LYS A 42 4.32 -17.31 -12.06
CA LYS A 42 3.50 -17.50 -10.85
C LYS A 42 3.12 -18.95 -10.66
N ILE A 43 3.18 -19.42 -9.41
CA ILE A 43 2.58 -20.67 -8.97
C ILE A 43 1.16 -20.39 -8.47
N ILE A 44 0.18 -21.01 -9.12
CA ILE A 44 -1.23 -20.88 -8.77
C ILE A 44 -1.57 -21.89 -7.67
N GLY A 45 -1.15 -23.13 -7.87
CA GLY A 45 -1.32 -24.27 -6.96
C GLY A 45 -0.31 -25.36 -7.30
N ALA A 46 -0.43 -26.52 -6.68
CA ALA A 46 0.50 -27.63 -6.90
C ALA A 46 0.41 -28.26 -8.30
N ASP A 47 -0.59 -27.93 -9.10
CA ASP A 47 -0.86 -28.51 -10.42
C ASP A 47 -1.04 -27.47 -11.54
N SER A 48 -0.83 -26.19 -11.25
CA SER A 48 -0.99 -25.13 -12.24
C SER A 48 -0.05 -23.95 -12.01
N VAL A 49 0.46 -23.42 -13.11
CA VAL A 49 1.40 -22.29 -13.15
C VAL A 49 1.01 -21.29 -14.24
N LEU A 50 1.40 -20.04 -14.06
CA LEU A 50 1.50 -19.06 -15.13
C LEU A 50 2.93 -19.04 -15.65
N VAL A 51 3.04 -18.99 -16.97
CA VAL A 51 4.31 -18.95 -17.70
C VAL A 51 4.30 -17.79 -18.66
N LYS A 52 5.47 -17.19 -18.87
CA LYS A 52 5.66 -16.11 -19.84
C LYS A 52 6.68 -16.50 -20.89
N ASN A 53 6.46 -16.07 -22.12
CA ASN A 53 7.46 -16.17 -23.18
C ASN A 53 8.70 -15.33 -22.83
N LYS A 54 9.79 -15.50 -23.58
CA LYS A 54 11.05 -14.78 -23.34
C LYS A 54 10.89 -13.24 -23.42
N ALA A 55 9.98 -12.76 -24.25
CA ALA A 55 9.67 -11.34 -24.39
C ALA A 55 8.83 -10.78 -23.21
N GLY A 56 8.23 -11.64 -22.38
CA GLY A 56 7.36 -11.24 -21.28
C GLY A 56 5.98 -10.70 -21.69
N THR A 57 5.66 -10.76 -22.99
CA THR A 57 4.45 -10.18 -23.61
C THR A 57 3.26 -11.13 -23.59
N GLU A 58 3.50 -12.43 -23.64
CA GLU A 58 2.46 -13.46 -23.59
C GLU A 58 2.53 -14.19 -22.24
N GLU A 59 1.39 -14.24 -21.54
CA GLU A 59 1.22 -15.06 -20.34
C GLU A 59 0.20 -16.16 -20.61
N LYS A 60 0.56 -17.41 -20.28
CA LYS A 60 -0.31 -18.57 -20.44
C LYS A 60 -0.50 -19.28 -19.11
N ARG A 61 -1.71 -19.78 -18.87
CA ARG A 61 -2.01 -20.68 -17.76
C ARG A 61 -1.86 -22.12 -18.19
N ILE A 62 -0.96 -22.82 -17.52
CA ILE A 62 -0.67 -24.22 -17.78
C ILE A 62 -1.17 -25.05 -16.59
N SER A 63 -1.89 -26.12 -16.89
CA SER A 63 -2.22 -27.18 -15.93
C SER A 63 -1.32 -28.39 -16.21
N PHE A 64 -0.81 -29.03 -15.18
CA PHE A 64 0.03 -30.21 -15.35
C PHE A 64 -0.80 -31.40 -15.84
N SER A 65 -0.33 -32.01 -16.91
CA SER A 65 -1.03 -33.12 -17.55
C SER A 65 -1.16 -34.33 -16.64
N SER A 66 -2.37 -34.88 -16.58
CA SER A 66 -2.74 -36.03 -15.73
C SER A 66 -2.47 -35.90 -14.22
N VAL A 67 -2.15 -34.70 -13.73
CA VAL A 67 -1.82 -34.46 -12.31
C VAL A 67 -2.83 -33.48 -11.71
N ARG A 68 -3.16 -33.67 -10.43
CA ARG A 68 -4.04 -32.80 -9.66
C ARG A 68 -3.49 -32.55 -8.26
N GLY A 69 -3.42 -31.29 -7.86
CA GLY A 69 -3.00 -30.88 -6.53
C GLY A 69 -4.05 -31.19 -5.46
N PRO A 70 -3.74 -30.97 -4.16
CA PRO A 70 -4.70 -31.21 -3.08
C PRO A 70 -5.94 -30.32 -3.24
N ARG A 71 -7.14 -30.92 -3.13
CA ARG A 71 -8.41 -30.24 -3.42
C ARG A 71 -8.87 -29.39 -2.24
N ALA A 72 -9.35 -28.19 -2.54
CA ALA A 72 -9.87 -27.27 -1.53
C ALA A 72 -11.13 -27.78 -0.81
N GLY A 73 -12.02 -28.45 -1.57
CA GLY A 73 -13.28 -28.99 -1.04
C GLY A 73 -13.18 -30.36 -0.39
N GLU A 74 -11.98 -30.96 -0.35
CA GLU A 74 -11.75 -32.29 0.23
C GLU A 74 -11.03 -32.12 1.58
N PRO A 75 -11.69 -32.37 2.73
CA PRO A 75 -11.09 -32.13 4.05
C PRO A 75 -9.81 -32.94 4.31
N SER A 76 -9.68 -34.10 3.68
CA SER A 76 -8.49 -34.95 3.79
C SER A 76 -7.29 -34.40 3.01
N GLU A 77 -7.50 -33.50 2.04
CA GLU A 77 -6.46 -32.95 1.17
C GLU A 77 -6.22 -31.45 1.42
N SER A 78 -7.26 -30.70 1.78
CA SER A 78 -7.23 -29.23 1.89
C SER A 78 -6.14 -28.68 2.82
N PRO A 79 -5.76 -29.34 3.93
CA PRO A 79 -4.68 -28.87 4.79
C PRO A 79 -3.29 -28.89 4.15
N PHE A 80 -3.08 -29.68 3.08
CA PHE A 80 -1.77 -29.86 2.44
C PHE A 80 -1.54 -28.91 1.24
N ARG A 81 -2.52 -28.05 0.94
CA ARG A 81 -2.49 -27.20 -0.26
C ARG A 81 -1.31 -26.24 -0.28
N ASP A 82 -1.02 -25.62 0.86
CA ASP A 82 0.01 -24.61 0.94
C ASP A 82 1.41 -25.23 0.91
N GLU A 83 1.61 -26.38 1.57
CA GLU A 83 2.85 -27.15 1.51
C GLU A 83 3.11 -27.69 0.11
N ALA A 84 2.09 -28.20 -0.58
CA ALA A 84 2.22 -28.68 -1.95
C ALA A 84 2.55 -27.53 -2.92
N LYS A 85 1.91 -26.36 -2.73
CA LYS A 85 2.21 -25.15 -3.52
C LYS A 85 3.63 -24.65 -3.25
N GLU A 86 4.07 -24.66 -1.99
CA GLU A 86 5.42 -24.24 -1.60
C GLU A 86 6.50 -25.18 -2.13
N PHE A 87 6.24 -26.49 -2.12
CA PHE A 87 7.13 -27.48 -2.74
C PHE A 87 7.34 -27.19 -4.23
N LEU A 88 6.28 -26.80 -4.94
CA LEU A 88 6.39 -26.42 -6.36
C LEU A 88 7.10 -25.08 -6.52
N ARG A 89 6.76 -24.07 -5.71
CA ARG A 89 7.34 -22.72 -5.76
C ARG A 89 8.85 -22.76 -5.58
N SER A 90 9.35 -23.38 -4.52
CA SER A 90 10.78 -23.51 -4.22
C SER A 90 11.61 -24.17 -5.33
N LYS A 91 10.97 -24.88 -6.25
CA LYS A 91 11.62 -25.57 -7.37
C LYS A 91 11.50 -24.86 -8.70
N LEU A 92 10.37 -24.18 -8.94
CA LEU A 92 9.99 -23.78 -10.29
C LEU A 92 9.84 -22.27 -10.50
N ILE A 93 9.59 -21.47 -9.46
CA ILE A 93 9.37 -20.03 -9.64
C ILE A 93 10.59 -19.37 -10.30
N GLY A 94 10.37 -18.59 -11.36
CA GLY A 94 11.43 -17.93 -12.12
C GLY A 94 12.35 -18.86 -12.92
N LYS A 95 12.10 -20.17 -12.97
CA LYS A 95 12.87 -21.11 -13.81
C LYS A 95 12.35 -21.15 -15.23
N ASN A 96 13.25 -21.42 -16.17
CA ASN A 96 12.90 -21.74 -17.54
C ASN A 96 12.46 -23.21 -17.62
N VAL A 97 11.31 -23.43 -18.23
CA VAL A 97 10.68 -24.73 -18.38
C VAL A 97 10.35 -24.97 -19.84
N LYS A 98 10.37 -26.24 -20.21
CA LYS A 98 9.91 -26.73 -21.51
C LYS A 98 8.52 -27.32 -21.35
N ILE A 99 7.60 -26.83 -22.18
CA ILE A 99 6.18 -27.14 -22.14
C ILE A 99 5.83 -27.92 -23.42
N SER A 100 5.24 -29.10 -23.23
CA SER A 100 4.68 -29.92 -24.30
C SER A 100 3.17 -30.08 -24.06
N VAL A 101 2.36 -29.46 -24.91
CA VAL A 101 0.90 -29.43 -24.74
C VAL A 101 0.32 -30.80 -25.07
N ASP A 102 -0.32 -31.40 -24.07
CA ASP A 102 -0.99 -32.70 -24.17
C ASP A 102 -2.49 -32.54 -24.46
N GLY A 103 -3.05 -31.33 -24.40
CA GLY A 103 -4.44 -31.06 -24.72
C GLY A 103 -4.87 -29.70 -24.21
N THR A 104 -6.09 -29.30 -24.53
CA THR A 104 -6.65 -28.03 -24.07
C THR A 104 -8.00 -28.29 -23.42
N LYS A 105 -8.21 -27.73 -22.24
CA LYS A 105 -9.52 -27.71 -21.61
C LYS A 105 -10.27 -26.46 -22.07
N PRO A 106 -11.46 -26.59 -22.66
CA PRO A 106 -12.25 -25.44 -23.07
C PRO A 106 -12.67 -24.62 -21.84
N ALA A 107 -13.00 -23.35 -22.09
CA ALA A 107 -13.54 -22.49 -21.04
C ALA A 107 -14.85 -23.09 -20.50
N ALA A 108 -14.98 -23.18 -19.18
CA ALA A 108 -16.14 -23.73 -18.50
C ALA A 108 -16.26 -23.15 -17.08
N ASP A 109 -17.48 -22.98 -16.58
CA ASP A 109 -17.79 -22.56 -15.20
C ASP A 109 -17.02 -21.32 -14.71
N GLY A 110 -16.86 -20.31 -15.58
CA GLY A 110 -16.14 -19.07 -15.23
C GLY A 110 -14.61 -19.19 -15.22
N PHE A 111 -14.05 -20.27 -15.76
CA PHE A 111 -12.62 -20.44 -15.96
C PHE A 111 -12.25 -20.32 -17.43
N ASP A 112 -11.18 -19.57 -17.72
CA ASP A 112 -10.62 -19.45 -19.06
C ASP A 112 -10.16 -20.82 -19.61
N ALA A 113 -10.17 -20.92 -20.94
CA ALA A 113 -9.54 -22.04 -21.62
C ALA A 113 -8.08 -22.15 -21.17
N ARG A 114 -7.63 -23.38 -20.89
CA ARG A 114 -6.29 -23.63 -20.37
C ARG A 114 -5.67 -24.86 -20.99
N ASP A 115 -4.39 -24.74 -21.28
CA ASP A 115 -3.61 -25.86 -21.78
C ASP A 115 -3.26 -26.81 -20.64
N VAL A 116 -3.34 -28.09 -20.98
CA VAL A 116 -2.91 -29.20 -20.15
C VAL A 116 -1.63 -29.72 -20.77
N ALA A 117 -0.52 -29.65 -20.04
CA ALA A 117 0.79 -29.87 -20.62
C ALA A 117 1.72 -30.63 -19.68
N THR A 118 2.64 -31.37 -20.29
CA THR A 118 3.82 -31.90 -19.62
C THR A 118 4.84 -30.77 -19.49
N VAL A 119 5.24 -30.48 -18.25
CA VAL A 119 6.21 -29.42 -17.92
C VAL A 119 7.50 -30.05 -17.43
N THR A 120 8.63 -29.66 -18.03
CA THR A 120 9.95 -30.16 -17.67
C THR A 120 10.91 -29.03 -17.35
N GLU A 121 11.75 -29.21 -16.32
CA GLU A 121 12.88 -28.34 -15.99
C GLU A 121 14.15 -29.20 -16.06
N LYS A 122 15.12 -28.80 -16.89
CA LYS A 122 16.37 -29.55 -17.13
C LYS A 122 16.15 -31.05 -17.39
N GLY A 123 15.12 -31.37 -18.19
CA GLY A 123 14.74 -32.74 -18.55
C GLY A 123 13.97 -33.52 -17.49
N LYS A 124 13.72 -32.96 -16.30
CA LYS A 124 12.94 -33.61 -15.24
C LYS A 124 11.47 -33.23 -15.34
N ASN A 125 10.57 -34.21 -15.29
CA ASN A 125 9.13 -34.00 -15.31
C ASN A 125 8.64 -33.48 -13.96
N VAL A 126 8.09 -32.26 -13.95
CA VAL A 126 7.63 -31.57 -12.74
C VAL A 126 6.38 -32.24 -12.13
N GLY A 127 5.46 -32.69 -12.99
CA GLY A 127 4.25 -33.40 -12.54
C GLY A 127 4.58 -34.73 -11.88
N LEU A 128 5.54 -35.48 -12.43
CA LEU A 128 6.03 -36.72 -11.83
C LEU A 128 6.66 -36.47 -10.45
N MET A 129 7.54 -35.48 -10.36
CA MET A 129 8.19 -35.11 -9.11
C MET A 129 7.20 -34.75 -7.99
N LEU A 130 6.10 -34.07 -8.32
CA LEU A 130 5.04 -33.76 -7.36
C LEU A 130 4.32 -35.02 -6.87
N VAL A 131 4.04 -35.95 -7.77
CA VAL A 131 3.39 -37.23 -7.44
C VAL A 131 4.31 -38.11 -6.57
N GLU A 132 5.59 -38.23 -6.94
CA GLU A 132 6.61 -38.98 -6.18
C GLU A 132 6.79 -38.46 -4.75
N ALA A 133 6.63 -37.16 -4.55
CA ALA A 133 6.70 -36.51 -3.25
C ALA A 133 5.38 -36.56 -2.46
N GLY A 134 4.30 -37.07 -3.05
CA GLY A 134 2.98 -37.13 -2.43
C GLY A 134 2.27 -35.77 -2.33
N TRP A 135 2.65 -34.81 -3.17
CA TRP A 135 2.05 -33.46 -3.23
C TRP A 135 1.00 -33.31 -4.33
N ALA A 136 0.78 -34.34 -5.13
CA ALA A 136 -0.27 -34.41 -6.11
C ALA A 136 -0.78 -35.83 -6.31
N SER A 137 -2.01 -35.95 -6.81
CA SER A 137 -2.64 -37.19 -7.24
C SER A 137 -2.69 -37.27 -8.75
N VAL A 138 -2.87 -38.49 -9.27
CA VAL A 138 -2.96 -38.77 -10.70
C VAL A 138 -4.43 -38.82 -11.11
N ILE A 139 -4.78 -38.00 -12.10
CA ILE A 139 -6.13 -37.98 -12.69
C ILE A 139 -6.35 -39.29 -13.42
N ARG A 140 -7.45 -39.98 -13.14
CA ARG A 140 -7.84 -41.20 -13.85
C ARG A 140 -8.42 -40.83 -15.22
N HIS A 141 -7.80 -41.35 -16.27
CA HIS A 141 -8.26 -41.20 -17.65
C HIS A 141 -8.99 -42.45 -18.15
N ARG A 142 -9.94 -42.27 -19.08
CA ARG A 142 -10.56 -43.39 -19.79
C ARG A 142 -9.53 -44.06 -20.73
N LYS A 143 -9.83 -45.27 -21.19
CA LYS A 143 -8.88 -46.06 -22.01
C LYS A 143 -8.56 -45.37 -23.33
N ASP A 144 -9.55 -44.70 -23.91
CA ASP A 144 -9.58 -43.98 -25.18
C ASP A 144 -9.23 -42.49 -25.05
N ASP A 145 -8.98 -41.99 -23.83
CA ASP A 145 -8.62 -40.60 -23.59
C ASP A 145 -7.19 -40.31 -24.09
N THR A 146 -7.12 -39.46 -25.11
CA THR A 146 -5.88 -39.03 -25.77
C THR A 146 -5.29 -37.75 -25.17
N ASP A 147 -6.00 -37.09 -24.25
CA ASP A 147 -5.62 -35.81 -23.64
C ASP A 147 -5.02 -36.04 -22.25
N ARG A 148 -3.96 -36.86 -22.23
CA ARG A 148 -3.24 -37.28 -21.03
C ARG A 148 -1.73 -37.22 -21.22
N ALA A 149 -1.01 -37.22 -20.10
CA ALA A 149 0.45 -37.18 -20.09
C ALA A 149 1.05 -38.38 -20.82
N SER A 150 2.10 -38.13 -21.61
CA SER A 150 2.82 -39.19 -22.33
C SER A 150 3.47 -40.24 -21.42
N ASN A 151 3.72 -39.89 -20.15
CA ASN A 151 4.27 -40.77 -19.11
C ASN A 151 3.21 -41.21 -18.07
N TYR A 152 1.93 -41.30 -18.46
CA TYR A 152 0.82 -41.59 -17.56
C TYR A 152 1.01 -42.81 -16.64
N ASP A 153 1.58 -43.92 -17.13
CA ASP A 153 1.78 -45.11 -16.29
C ASP A 153 2.86 -44.92 -15.23
N GLU A 154 3.90 -44.13 -15.55
CA GLU A 154 4.94 -43.76 -14.61
C GLU A 154 4.36 -42.93 -13.46
N LEU A 155 3.46 -42.00 -13.78
CA LEU A 155 2.71 -41.24 -12.78
C LEU A 155 1.89 -42.17 -11.87
N LEU A 156 1.17 -43.15 -12.44
CA LEU A 156 0.40 -44.11 -11.65
C LEU A 156 1.28 -44.93 -10.71
N ALA A 157 2.41 -45.44 -11.20
CA ALA A 157 3.35 -46.19 -10.38
C ALA A 157 3.95 -45.32 -9.26
N ALA A 158 4.35 -44.10 -9.57
CA ALA A 158 4.88 -43.14 -8.60
C ALA A 158 3.88 -42.82 -7.49
N GLN A 159 2.59 -42.68 -7.82
CA GLN A 159 1.56 -42.43 -6.83
C GLN A 159 1.40 -43.60 -5.86
N GLU A 160 1.34 -44.83 -6.35
CA GLU A 160 1.19 -45.98 -5.46
C GLU A 160 2.40 -46.14 -4.55
N LYS A 161 3.61 -45.91 -5.08
CA LYS A 161 4.82 -45.84 -4.26
C LYS A 161 4.74 -44.74 -3.20
N ALA A 162 4.28 -43.54 -3.54
CA ALA A 162 4.13 -42.44 -2.59
C ALA A 162 3.08 -42.76 -1.49
N LYS A 163 2.05 -43.54 -1.79
CA LYS A 163 1.08 -44.04 -0.81
C LYS A 163 1.67 -45.10 0.11
N GLU A 164 2.37 -46.08 -0.46
CA GLU A 164 3.07 -47.12 0.29
C GLU A 164 4.09 -46.52 1.28
N GLU A 165 4.84 -45.52 0.81
CA GLU A 165 5.82 -44.77 1.61
C GLU A 165 5.19 -43.67 2.49
N LYS A 166 3.85 -43.49 2.44
CA LYS A 166 3.10 -42.52 3.27
C LYS A 166 3.63 -41.09 3.15
N LYS A 167 3.94 -40.65 1.93
CA LYS A 167 4.50 -39.32 1.63
C LYS A 167 3.43 -38.25 1.49
N GLY A 168 3.76 -37.02 1.93
CA GLY A 168 2.91 -35.84 1.75
C GLY A 168 1.48 -36.06 2.27
N MET A 169 0.49 -35.81 1.39
CA MET A 169 -0.93 -35.98 1.72
C MET A 169 -1.35 -37.44 1.96
N TRP A 170 -0.51 -38.42 1.59
CA TRP A 170 -0.73 -39.85 1.85
C TRP A 170 -0.25 -40.31 3.22
N SER A 171 0.28 -39.41 4.05
CA SER A 171 0.85 -39.76 5.36
C SER A 171 -0.16 -40.34 6.36
N GLY A 172 -1.46 -40.08 6.15
CA GLY A 172 -2.54 -40.47 7.05
C GLY A 172 -2.54 -39.69 8.38
N LYS A 173 -1.62 -38.74 8.56
CA LYS A 173 -1.56 -37.90 9.76
C LYS A 173 -2.54 -36.74 9.62
N PRO A 174 -3.37 -36.47 10.64
CA PRO A 174 -4.15 -35.24 10.67
C PRO A 174 -3.22 -34.04 10.51
N GLN A 175 -3.50 -33.19 9.52
CA GLN A 175 -2.77 -31.92 9.37
C GLN A 175 -3.71 -30.73 9.49
N LYS A 176 -3.18 -29.67 10.08
CA LYS A 176 -3.82 -28.36 10.12
C LYS A 176 -3.17 -27.50 9.05
N ALA A 177 -3.99 -26.76 8.32
CA ALA A 177 -3.51 -25.79 7.35
C ALA A 177 -2.56 -24.79 8.05
N LYS A 178 -1.40 -24.53 7.43
CA LYS A 178 -0.44 -23.56 7.96
C LYS A 178 -1.05 -22.16 7.93
N GLN A 179 -1.12 -21.51 9.09
CA GLN A 179 -1.61 -20.15 9.21
C GLN A 179 -0.51 -19.23 9.72
N TYR A 180 -0.24 -18.18 8.96
CA TYR A 180 0.70 -17.12 9.31
C TYR A 180 0.01 -16.07 10.17
N THR A 181 0.64 -15.69 11.27
CA THR A 181 0.19 -14.56 12.10
C THR A 181 0.51 -13.24 11.40
N ASP A 182 -0.47 -12.36 11.23
CA ASP A 182 -0.25 -11.05 10.60
C ASP A 182 0.30 -10.04 11.62
N LEU A 183 1.55 -9.62 11.42
CA LEU A 183 2.19 -8.61 12.27
C LEU A 183 1.75 -7.19 11.92
N SER A 184 1.25 -6.97 10.70
CA SER A 184 0.79 -5.67 10.22
C SER A 184 -0.71 -5.45 10.42
N GLU A 185 -1.38 -6.33 11.17
CA GLU A 185 -2.80 -6.19 11.50
C GLU A 185 -3.07 -4.89 12.28
N ASN A 186 -2.16 -4.50 13.16
CA ASN A 186 -2.22 -3.24 13.88
C ASN A 186 -0.82 -2.79 14.31
N ALA A 187 -0.69 -1.50 14.63
CA ALA A 187 0.58 -0.89 15.01
C ALA A 187 1.18 -1.49 16.30
N GLN A 188 0.36 -1.95 17.25
CA GLN A 188 0.85 -2.53 18.49
C GLN A 188 1.59 -3.87 18.25
N LYS A 189 0.99 -4.77 17.47
CA LYS A 189 1.62 -6.04 17.07
C LYS A 189 2.90 -5.80 16.28
N ALA A 190 2.87 -4.85 15.34
CA ALA A 190 4.03 -4.49 14.55
C ALA A 190 5.18 -3.98 15.44
N LYS A 191 4.87 -3.08 16.39
CA LYS A 191 5.85 -2.51 17.32
C LYS A 191 6.50 -3.56 18.23
N ILE A 192 5.74 -4.55 18.69
CA ILE A 192 6.28 -5.65 19.52
C ILE A 192 7.34 -6.45 18.76
N MET A 193 7.10 -6.75 17.49
CA MET A 193 8.00 -7.56 16.67
C MET A 193 9.12 -6.77 15.99
N LEU A 194 8.96 -5.44 15.86
CA LEU A 194 9.92 -4.57 15.18
C LEU A 194 11.34 -4.74 15.74
N ALA A 195 11.49 -4.63 17.07
CA ALA A 195 12.79 -4.73 17.72
C ALA A 195 13.49 -6.08 17.47
N THR A 196 12.70 -7.17 17.38
CA THR A 196 13.21 -8.50 17.07
C THR A 196 13.71 -8.58 15.64
N LEU A 197 12.91 -8.12 14.68
CA LEU A 197 13.25 -8.19 13.25
C LEU A 197 14.42 -7.24 12.90
N GLN A 198 14.48 -6.05 13.51
CA GLN A 198 15.59 -5.10 13.35
C GLN A 198 16.94 -5.70 13.72
N ARG A 199 16.99 -6.54 14.76
CA ARG A 199 18.25 -7.15 15.22
C ARG A 199 18.73 -8.31 14.35
N GLN A 200 17.81 -9.03 13.71
CA GLN A 200 18.18 -10.25 12.98
C GLN A 200 19.02 -9.96 11.75
N LYS A 201 18.66 -8.91 10.98
CA LYS A 201 19.21 -8.57 9.65
C LYS A 201 19.15 -9.74 8.65
N LYS A 202 18.99 -9.45 7.37
CA LYS A 202 18.90 -10.40 6.25
C LYS A 202 17.98 -11.57 6.56
N VAL A 203 16.79 -11.27 7.08
CA VAL A 203 15.83 -12.29 7.51
C VAL A 203 15.36 -13.07 6.27
N PRO A 204 15.57 -14.40 6.19
CA PRO A 204 15.11 -15.18 5.06
C PRO A 204 13.59 -15.23 5.01
N ALA A 205 13.03 -14.89 3.86
CA ALA A 205 11.60 -14.67 3.70
C ALA A 205 11.13 -15.00 2.28
N ILE A 206 9.83 -14.92 2.05
CA ILE A 206 9.20 -15.13 0.74
C ILE A 206 8.31 -13.92 0.45
N VAL A 207 8.45 -13.31 -0.72
CA VAL A 207 7.50 -12.31 -1.18
C VAL A 207 6.20 -13.03 -1.57
N ASP A 208 5.13 -12.89 -0.79
CA ASP A 208 3.84 -13.52 -1.11
C ASP A 208 3.11 -12.78 -2.23
N PHE A 209 3.14 -11.44 -2.15
CA PHE A 209 2.36 -10.57 -3.02
C PHE A 209 2.98 -9.18 -3.16
N CYS A 210 2.97 -8.64 -4.38
CA CYS A 210 3.37 -7.25 -4.65
C CYS A 210 2.13 -6.35 -4.62
N LYS A 211 1.99 -5.51 -3.59
CA LYS A 211 0.86 -4.57 -3.43
C LYS A 211 1.04 -3.28 -4.25
N ALA A 212 2.28 -2.85 -4.44
CA ALA A 212 2.69 -1.70 -5.25
C ALA A 212 4.15 -1.91 -5.71
N GLY A 213 4.69 -0.98 -6.50
CA GLY A 213 6.11 -1.02 -6.87
C GLY A 213 7.05 -1.13 -5.67
N SER A 214 6.73 -0.42 -4.57
CA SER A 214 7.53 -0.40 -3.33
C SER A 214 6.84 -0.98 -2.09
N ARG A 215 5.76 -1.75 -2.23
CA ARG A 215 5.01 -2.33 -1.08
C ARG A 215 4.67 -3.80 -1.30
N PHE A 216 4.95 -4.65 -0.31
CA PHE A 216 4.91 -6.11 -0.43
C PHE A 216 4.21 -6.76 0.77
N THR A 217 3.60 -7.93 0.57
CA THR A 217 3.33 -8.89 1.63
C THR A 217 4.53 -9.84 1.69
N ILE A 218 5.13 -9.99 2.87
CA ILE A 218 6.27 -10.87 3.13
C ILE A 218 5.83 -11.98 4.09
N LEU A 219 6.13 -13.24 3.76
CA LEU A 219 6.05 -14.36 4.70
C LEU A 219 7.42 -14.60 5.28
N ILE A 220 7.49 -14.83 6.58
CA ILE A 220 8.69 -15.27 7.27
C ILE A 220 8.41 -16.67 7.85
N PRO A 221 8.74 -17.75 7.10
CA PRO A 221 8.36 -19.11 7.46
C PRO A 221 8.85 -19.61 8.80
N ARG A 222 10.05 -19.17 9.21
CA ARG A 222 10.71 -19.61 10.44
C ARG A 222 9.96 -19.12 11.69
N GLU A 223 9.48 -17.88 11.65
CA GLU A 223 8.72 -17.24 12.72
C GLU A 223 7.21 -17.50 12.60
N ASN A 224 6.77 -18.14 11.51
CA ASN A 224 5.36 -18.37 11.19
C ASN A 224 4.52 -17.08 11.19
N VAL A 225 5.10 -16.01 10.66
CA VAL A 225 4.47 -14.68 10.55
C VAL A 225 4.39 -14.20 9.10
N LYS A 226 3.47 -13.27 8.86
CA LYS A 226 3.45 -12.43 7.66
C LYS A 226 3.43 -10.96 8.05
N LEU A 227 3.95 -10.11 7.18
CA LEU A 227 3.95 -8.65 7.38
C LEU A 227 3.78 -7.89 6.07
N THR A 228 3.35 -6.64 6.17
CA THR A 228 3.40 -5.68 5.06
C THR A 228 4.71 -4.93 5.12
N MET A 229 5.52 -5.04 4.06
CA MET A 229 6.79 -4.34 3.90
C MET A 229 6.63 -3.14 2.97
N VAL A 230 7.36 -2.06 3.26
CA VAL A 230 7.53 -0.86 2.44
C VAL A 230 9.03 -0.67 2.21
N LEU A 231 9.46 -0.44 0.97
CA LEU A 231 10.87 -0.20 0.68
C LEU A 231 11.32 1.14 1.26
N GLY A 232 12.38 1.11 2.05
CA GLY A 232 13.05 2.31 2.56
C GLY A 232 13.84 3.03 1.47
N GLY A 233 14.03 4.33 1.65
CA GLY A 233 14.93 5.14 0.85
C GLY A 233 14.42 5.57 -0.52
N ILE A 234 13.23 5.16 -0.94
CA ILE A 234 12.67 5.48 -2.25
C ILE A 234 11.18 5.83 -2.20
N ARG A 235 10.68 6.48 -3.25
CA ARG A 235 9.26 6.63 -3.56
C ARG A 235 9.00 6.10 -4.96
N ALA A 236 8.25 5.01 -5.04
CA ALA A 236 7.75 4.49 -6.31
C ALA A 236 6.40 5.15 -6.66
N PRO A 237 6.12 5.40 -7.95
CA PRO A 237 4.83 5.91 -8.40
C PRO A 237 3.73 4.89 -8.15
N ARG A 238 2.54 5.38 -7.86
CA ARG A 238 1.36 4.56 -7.57
C ARG A 238 0.75 4.00 -8.85
N ALA A 239 0.56 2.70 -8.92
CA ALA A 239 -0.19 2.06 -9.99
C ALA A 239 -1.68 2.50 -9.97
N PRO A 240 -2.34 2.60 -11.15
CA PRO A 240 -3.77 2.82 -11.20
C PRO A 240 -4.52 1.67 -10.54
N ARG A 241 -5.69 1.97 -10.00
CA ARG A 241 -6.62 0.94 -9.48
C ARG A 241 -7.23 0.14 -10.64
N ALA A 242 -7.93 -0.95 -10.32
CA ALA A 242 -8.55 -1.82 -11.33
C ALA A 242 -9.58 -1.10 -12.23
N ASP A 243 -10.13 0.03 -11.76
CA ASP A 243 -11.02 0.93 -12.51
C ASP A 243 -10.26 1.95 -13.38
N GLY A 244 -8.94 1.87 -13.43
CA GLY A 244 -8.06 2.77 -14.17
C GLY A 244 -7.77 4.11 -13.47
N GLN A 245 -8.36 4.40 -12.31
CA GLN A 245 -8.23 5.70 -11.66
C GLN A 245 -7.09 5.76 -10.63
N GLY A 246 -6.57 6.97 -10.40
CA GLY A 246 -5.63 7.27 -9.33
C GLY A 246 -4.24 6.64 -9.50
N GLY A 247 -3.79 6.44 -10.74
CA GLY A 247 -2.40 6.09 -11.05
C GLY A 247 -1.53 7.33 -11.23
N GLU A 248 -0.23 7.18 -11.00
CA GLU A 248 0.81 8.15 -11.33
C GLU A 248 1.58 7.65 -12.56
N PRO A 249 2.22 8.54 -13.34
CA PRO A 249 3.09 8.14 -14.44
C PRO A 249 4.09 7.08 -14.00
N PHE A 250 4.30 6.06 -14.84
CA PHE A 250 5.17 4.91 -14.57
C PHE A 250 4.76 4.01 -13.39
N GLY A 251 3.60 4.26 -12.77
CA GLY A 251 3.10 3.46 -11.64
C GLY A 251 2.77 2.02 -12.01
N LYS A 252 2.25 1.79 -13.22
CA LYS A 252 1.94 0.45 -13.73
C LYS A 252 3.23 -0.33 -14.01
N GLU A 253 4.20 0.32 -14.62
CA GLU A 253 5.52 -0.21 -14.95
C GLU A 253 6.28 -0.60 -13.69
N ALA A 254 6.21 0.23 -12.63
CA ALA A 254 6.82 -0.05 -11.34
C ALA A 254 6.24 -1.32 -10.68
N ILE A 255 4.91 -1.46 -10.63
CA ILE A 255 4.29 -2.68 -10.06
C ILE A 255 4.49 -3.91 -10.96
N ASP A 256 4.54 -3.73 -12.28
CA ASP A 256 4.82 -4.82 -13.23
C ASP A 256 6.25 -5.34 -13.08
N LEU A 257 7.23 -4.45 -12.90
CA LEU A 257 8.60 -4.83 -12.58
C LEU A 257 8.69 -5.55 -11.23
N ALA A 258 8.01 -5.05 -10.20
CA ALA A 258 7.92 -5.71 -8.89
C ALA A 258 7.32 -7.11 -8.99
N ASN A 259 6.23 -7.29 -9.74
CA ASN A 259 5.65 -8.61 -9.96
C ASN A 259 6.60 -9.54 -10.72
N ARG A 260 7.31 -9.02 -11.72
CA ARG A 260 8.24 -9.80 -12.55
C ARG A 260 9.44 -10.29 -11.75
N ARG A 261 10.01 -9.43 -10.88
CA ARG A 261 11.27 -9.71 -10.16
C ARG A 261 11.05 -10.33 -8.77
N CYS A 262 9.99 -9.95 -8.06
CA CYS A 262 9.85 -10.25 -6.64
C CYS A 262 8.76 -11.28 -6.31
N ASN A 263 7.62 -11.28 -7.00
CA ASN A 263 6.44 -12.06 -6.59
C ASN A 263 6.74 -13.57 -6.41
N GLN A 264 6.46 -14.16 -5.25
CA GLN A 264 6.75 -15.56 -4.91
C GLN A 264 8.24 -15.96 -4.90
N ARG A 265 9.18 -15.01 -4.96
CA ARG A 265 10.61 -15.31 -4.88
C ARG A 265 11.04 -15.42 -3.43
N ASP A 266 12.02 -16.30 -3.19
CA ASP A 266 12.79 -16.27 -1.96
C ASP A 266 13.55 -14.95 -1.91
N CYS A 267 13.57 -14.36 -0.72
CA CYS A 267 14.13 -13.05 -0.49
C CYS A 267 14.81 -12.99 0.87
N GLU A 268 15.63 -11.97 1.05
CA GLU A 268 16.13 -11.56 2.37
C GLU A 268 15.60 -10.16 2.64
N VAL A 269 15.20 -9.91 3.88
CA VAL A 269 14.68 -8.60 4.27
C VAL A 269 15.44 -8.02 5.46
N ASP A 270 15.78 -6.74 5.36
CA ASP A 270 16.31 -5.94 6.48
C ASP A 270 15.20 -5.01 6.95
N ILE A 271 14.74 -5.17 8.20
CA ILE A 271 13.70 -4.31 8.77
C ILE A 271 14.38 -3.18 9.54
N HIS A 272 14.04 -1.94 9.20
CA HIS A 272 14.64 -0.73 9.78
C HIS A 272 13.69 0.01 10.69
N ASP A 273 12.41 0.06 10.34
CA ASP A 273 11.41 0.86 11.07
C ASP A 273 9.99 0.38 10.74
N MET A 274 8.97 1.13 11.16
CA MET A 274 7.59 0.94 10.78
C MET A 274 6.84 2.27 10.54
N ASP A 275 5.79 2.24 9.72
CA ASP A 275 4.83 3.32 9.56
C ASP A 275 3.78 3.33 10.70
N LYS A 276 2.99 4.41 10.79
CA LYS A 276 1.99 4.60 11.86
C LYS A 276 0.86 3.57 11.85
N VAL A 277 0.69 2.79 10.78
CA VAL A 277 -0.40 1.82 10.62
C VAL A 277 0.08 0.36 10.66
N GLY A 278 1.37 0.10 10.89
CA GLY A 278 1.91 -1.26 11.05
C GLY A 278 2.64 -1.82 9.83
N GLY A 279 2.92 -1.01 8.81
CA GLY A 279 3.79 -1.39 7.68
C GLY A 279 5.26 -1.29 8.08
N PHE A 280 6.04 -2.34 7.85
CA PHE A 280 7.47 -2.37 8.18
C PHE A 280 8.29 -1.73 7.05
N ILE A 281 9.13 -0.76 7.38
CA ILE A 281 10.02 -0.09 6.45
C ILE A 281 11.36 -0.82 6.45
N GLY A 282 11.85 -1.18 5.28
CA GLY A 282 13.04 -2.02 5.17
C GLY A 282 13.61 -2.13 3.77
N ASP A 283 14.69 -2.88 3.64
CA ASP A 283 15.27 -3.26 2.35
C ASP A 283 14.83 -4.67 1.97
N LEU A 284 14.55 -4.88 0.67
CA LEU A 284 14.19 -6.17 0.10
C LEU A 284 15.31 -6.60 -0.85
N TYR A 285 15.84 -7.81 -0.64
CA TYR A 285 16.87 -8.38 -1.48
C TYR A 285 16.33 -9.62 -2.21
N ILE A 286 16.48 -9.63 -3.53
CA ILE A 286 16.22 -10.80 -4.37
C ILE A 286 17.55 -11.21 -4.98
N ASN A 287 18.00 -12.44 -4.77
CA ASN A 287 19.32 -12.90 -5.22
C ASN A 287 20.47 -11.97 -4.80
N ARG A 288 20.40 -11.44 -3.56
CA ARG A 288 21.36 -10.48 -2.98
C ARG A 288 21.38 -9.08 -3.62
N GLU A 289 20.45 -8.79 -4.51
CA GLU A 289 20.31 -7.48 -5.15
C GLU A 289 19.22 -6.68 -4.45
N ASN A 290 19.53 -5.43 -4.06
CA ASN A 290 18.57 -4.54 -3.41
C ASN A 290 17.51 -4.11 -4.43
N PHE A 291 16.24 -4.46 -4.20
CA PHE A 291 15.18 -4.17 -5.15
C PHE A 291 14.82 -2.67 -5.22
N ALA A 292 15.07 -1.89 -4.15
CA ALA A 292 14.87 -0.43 -4.20
C ALA A 292 15.82 0.23 -5.21
N LYS A 293 17.08 -0.23 -5.24
CA LYS A 293 18.07 0.17 -6.24
C LYS A 293 17.62 -0.18 -7.66
N VAL A 294 17.11 -1.40 -7.86
CA VAL A 294 16.62 -1.83 -9.19
C VAL A 294 15.51 -0.91 -9.70
N LEU A 295 14.58 -0.49 -8.83
CA LEU A 295 13.53 0.46 -9.21
C LEU A 295 14.12 1.82 -9.61
N LEU A 296 15.14 2.31 -8.91
CA LEU A 296 15.82 3.56 -9.24
C LEU A 296 16.56 3.46 -10.58
N GLU A 297 17.32 2.39 -10.83
CA GLU A 297 18.11 2.20 -12.06
C GLU A 297 17.25 2.03 -13.33
N GLU A 298 15.99 1.62 -13.17
CA GLU A 298 15.00 1.58 -14.24
C GLU A 298 14.19 2.89 -14.35
N GLY A 299 14.46 3.88 -13.50
CA GLY A 299 13.72 5.14 -13.44
C GLY A 299 12.28 4.97 -12.98
N LEU A 300 11.97 3.92 -12.23
CA LEU A 300 10.63 3.59 -11.72
C LEU A 300 10.46 3.93 -10.24
N ALA A 301 11.37 4.71 -9.69
CA ALA A 301 11.28 5.35 -8.39
C ALA A 301 12.19 6.59 -8.35
N SER A 302 11.99 7.43 -7.35
CA SER A 302 12.94 8.48 -6.97
C SER A 302 13.44 8.27 -5.54
N VAL A 303 14.62 8.83 -5.22
CA VAL A 303 15.22 8.74 -3.90
C VAL A 303 14.42 9.57 -2.91
N HIS A 304 14.12 8.96 -1.77
CA HIS A 304 13.57 9.66 -0.61
C HIS A 304 14.71 9.90 0.41
N ALA A 305 15.41 11.03 0.24
CA ALA A 305 16.66 11.37 0.92
C ALA A 305 16.69 11.01 2.42
N TYR A 306 15.74 11.51 3.21
CA TYR A 306 15.66 11.24 4.65
C TYR A 306 15.59 9.74 4.99
N SER A 307 14.85 8.97 4.21
CA SER A 307 14.72 7.54 4.46
C SER A 307 15.95 6.77 4.00
N ALA A 308 16.65 7.27 2.97
CA ALA A 308 17.85 6.67 2.42
C ALA A 308 19.06 6.91 3.34
N GLU A 309 19.14 8.09 3.96
CA GLU A 309 20.10 8.41 5.01
C GLU A 309 19.87 7.55 6.25
N LYS A 310 18.61 7.44 6.70
CA LYS A 310 18.25 6.65 7.89
C LYS A 310 18.55 5.16 7.72
N SER A 311 18.42 4.60 6.52
CA SER A 311 18.75 3.19 6.25
C SER A 311 20.24 2.94 5.98
N GLY A 312 21.04 3.99 5.82
CA GLY A 312 22.48 3.89 5.53
C GLY A 312 22.82 3.57 4.07
N ASN A 313 21.84 3.59 3.17
CA ASN A 313 22.01 3.22 1.75
C ASN A 313 22.01 4.44 0.80
N ALA A 314 22.05 5.67 1.32
CA ALA A 314 21.92 6.90 0.55
C ALA A 314 22.84 6.97 -0.68
N THR A 315 24.14 6.72 -0.51
CA THR A 315 25.11 6.78 -1.61
C THR A 315 24.77 5.83 -2.77
N GLU A 316 24.36 4.60 -2.45
CA GLU A 316 24.00 3.62 -3.48
C GLU A 316 22.71 4.03 -4.22
N LEU A 317 21.71 4.52 -3.48
CA LEU A 317 20.42 4.92 -4.04
C LEU A 317 20.54 6.19 -4.90
N PHE A 318 21.24 7.23 -4.42
CA PHE A 318 21.49 8.42 -5.24
C PHE A 318 22.27 8.08 -6.51
N GLY A 319 23.32 7.25 -6.41
CA GLY A 319 24.06 6.82 -7.60
C GLY A 319 23.19 6.04 -8.60
N ALA A 320 22.23 5.25 -8.12
CA ALA A 320 21.28 4.54 -8.99
C ALA A 320 20.31 5.50 -9.70
N GLU A 321 19.80 6.51 -9.01
CA GLU A 321 18.96 7.55 -9.60
C GLU A 321 19.71 8.39 -10.64
N THR A 322 20.96 8.79 -10.35
CA THR A 322 21.83 9.49 -11.30
C THR A 322 21.99 8.68 -12.59
N ARG A 323 22.26 7.37 -12.51
CA ARG A 323 22.34 6.52 -13.70
C ARG A 323 21.04 6.46 -14.51
N ALA A 324 19.89 6.50 -13.84
CA ALA A 324 18.60 6.51 -14.52
C ALA A 324 18.28 7.88 -15.16
N LYS A 325 18.71 8.98 -14.52
CA LYS A 325 18.68 10.34 -15.07
C LYS A 325 19.54 10.46 -16.33
N GLU A 326 20.81 10.06 -16.25
CA GLU A 326 21.74 10.02 -17.38
C GLU A 326 21.21 9.15 -18.53
N GLY A 327 20.58 8.02 -18.17
CA GLY A 327 19.97 7.09 -19.13
C GLY A 327 18.58 7.49 -19.62
N LYS A 328 18.03 8.63 -19.16
CA LYS A 328 16.67 9.11 -19.44
C LYS A 328 15.62 8.00 -19.35
N LYS A 329 15.62 7.27 -18.23
CA LYS A 329 14.73 6.12 -18.03
C LYS A 329 13.49 6.50 -17.21
N GLY A 330 12.34 5.95 -17.58
CA GLY A 330 11.11 6.03 -16.80
C GLY A 330 10.74 7.47 -16.43
N LEU A 331 10.64 7.74 -15.12
CA LEU A 331 10.40 9.06 -14.55
C LEU A 331 11.33 10.15 -15.09
N TRP A 332 12.52 9.77 -15.57
CA TRP A 332 13.56 10.66 -16.08
C TRP A 332 13.64 10.73 -17.61
N HIS A 333 12.66 10.20 -18.35
CA HIS A 333 12.68 10.21 -19.82
C HIS A 333 12.87 11.60 -20.45
N ASP A 334 12.36 12.64 -19.78
CA ASP A 334 12.49 14.03 -20.20
C ASP A 334 13.56 14.80 -19.40
N TYR A 335 14.47 14.11 -18.69
CA TYR A 335 15.50 14.75 -17.89
C TYR A 335 16.49 15.55 -18.76
N ASP A 336 16.76 16.78 -18.35
CA ASP A 336 17.72 17.70 -18.97
C ASP A 336 18.76 18.13 -17.93
N PRO A 337 20.04 17.74 -18.10
CA PRO A 337 21.13 18.11 -17.18
C PRO A 337 21.38 19.62 -17.08
N SER A 338 21.03 20.40 -18.11
CA SER A 338 21.25 21.86 -18.11
C SER A 338 20.34 22.60 -17.11
N GLN A 339 19.31 21.93 -16.58
CA GLN A 339 18.47 22.42 -15.49
C GLN A 339 19.17 22.39 -14.11
N GLU A 340 20.37 21.81 -13.99
CA GLU A 340 21.11 21.72 -12.72
C GLU A 340 22.29 22.73 -12.62
N GLU A 341 22.66 23.48 -13.68
CA GLU A 341 23.94 24.24 -13.75
C GLU A 341 23.92 25.80 -13.78
N ASN A 342 22.80 26.54 -13.97
CA ASN A 342 22.90 28.00 -14.28
C ASN A 342 21.95 29.02 -13.58
N GLY A 343 21.16 28.66 -12.57
CA GLY A 343 20.24 29.58 -11.85
C GLY A 343 19.58 28.85 -10.68
N GLU A 344 19.18 29.48 -9.57
CA GLU A 344 18.11 30.49 -9.49
C GLU A 344 16.85 29.96 -10.20
N ASP A 345 15.91 29.43 -9.41
CA ASP A 345 14.76 30.21 -8.92
C ASP A 345 13.86 30.68 -10.07
N GLU A 346 12.83 29.84 -10.29
CA GLU A 346 11.44 30.17 -10.64
C GLU A 346 11.22 30.85 -12.02
N ALA A 347 10.80 30.08 -13.02
CA ALA A 347 9.40 29.89 -13.49
C ALA A 347 9.02 30.95 -14.57
N ALA A 348 8.15 30.76 -15.57
CA ALA A 348 7.06 29.82 -15.86
C ALA A 348 6.74 29.92 -17.39
N GLU A 349 6.40 28.83 -18.07
CA GLU A 349 5.06 28.49 -18.61
C GLU A 349 4.36 29.55 -19.51
N GLU A 350 4.13 29.20 -20.79
CA GLU A 350 2.94 29.65 -21.53
C GLU A 350 1.87 28.56 -21.38
N ALA A 351 0.87 28.76 -20.53
CA ALA A 351 -0.31 29.59 -20.75
C ALA A 351 -1.50 28.72 -21.25
N ALA A 352 -2.70 28.98 -20.74
CA ALA A 352 -3.11 30.34 -20.46
C ALA A 352 -4.16 30.46 -19.37
N PRO A 353 -4.21 31.62 -18.70
CA PRO A 353 -3.17 32.20 -17.83
C PRO A 353 -3.83 32.61 -16.47
N GLU A 354 -3.16 32.87 -15.35
CA GLU A 354 -2.36 34.03 -14.87
C GLU A 354 -1.95 33.59 -13.42
N SER A 355 -0.81 33.90 -12.78
CA SER A 355 0.31 34.83 -12.94
C SER A 355 1.51 34.39 -12.06
N GLU A 356 2.72 34.83 -12.41
CA GLU A 356 4.02 34.75 -11.70
C GLU A 356 3.96 34.96 -10.16
N VAL A 357 4.93 34.37 -9.41
CA VAL A 357 5.88 35.10 -8.52
C VAL A 357 7.15 34.25 -8.26
N THR A 358 8.32 34.73 -8.70
CA THR A 358 9.66 34.50 -8.12
C THR A 358 9.80 35.33 -6.84
N LEU A 359 10.39 34.84 -5.74
CA LEU A 359 10.48 35.68 -4.53
C LEU A 359 11.64 36.71 -4.51
N ASP A 360 11.67 37.60 -5.49
CA ASP A 360 11.86 39.03 -5.21
C ASP A 360 10.48 39.66 -4.85
N LYS A 361 9.87 39.16 -3.76
CA LYS A 361 8.66 39.61 -3.01
C LYS A 361 7.69 38.46 -2.72
N LYS A 362 7.46 38.18 -1.43
CA LYS A 362 6.31 37.41 -0.87
C LYS A 362 5.00 37.65 -1.67
N PRO A 363 3.99 36.74 -1.76
CA PRO A 363 3.77 35.53 -0.93
C PRO A 363 3.06 34.29 -1.59
N THR A 364 3.64 33.11 -1.35
CA THR A 364 3.06 31.94 -0.64
C THR A 364 1.55 31.64 -0.76
N ASP A 365 1.18 30.51 -1.41
CA ASP A 365 -0.14 29.80 -1.45
C ASP A 365 -1.15 30.26 -0.37
N TYR A 366 -1.72 31.45 -0.56
CA TYR A 366 -2.64 32.10 0.37
C TYR A 366 -4.05 31.73 0.00
N ARG A 367 -4.77 31.19 0.98
CA ARG A 367 -6.17 30.84 0.79
C ARG A 367 -6.97 31.44 1.91
N ASP A 368 -8.15 31.94 1.57
CA ASP A 368 -9.14 32.28 2.56
C ASP A 368 -9.55 31.00 3.29
N VAL A 369 -9.41 31.01 4.60
CA VAL A 369 -9.74 29.87 5.45
C VAL A 369 -10.56 30.31 6.65
N VAL A 370 -11.34 29.39 7.18
CA VAL A 370 -11.92 29.52 8.51
C VAL A 370 -11.38 28.37 9.35
N MET A 371 -10.89 28.69 10.54
CA MET A 371 -10.57 27.65 11.52
C MET A 371 -11.88 27.16 12.15
N THR A 372 -12.17 25.88 12.00
CA THR A 372 -13.42 25.27 12.48
C THR A 372 -13.27 24.55 13.81
N ASN A 373 -12.05 24.10 14.14
CA ASN A 373 -11.79 23.40 15.40
C ASN A 373 -10.28 23.37 15.70
N ILE A 374 -9.89 23.31 16.97
CA ILE A 374 -8.57 22.84 17.42
C ILE A 374 -8.77 21.56 18.24
N ASP A 375 -8.05 20.50 17.90
CA ASP A 375 -8.17 19.23 18.62
C ASP A 375 -7.32 19.20 19.90
N GLY A 376 -7.57 18.22 20.77
CA GLY A 376 -6.85 18.10 22.05
C GLY A 376 -5.34 17.81 21.93
N ASN A 377 -4.80 17.68 20.71
CA ASN A 377 -3.37 17.58 20.44
C ASN A 377 -2.82 18.87 19.78
N GLY A 378 -3.64 19.93 19.71
CA GLY A 378 -3.24 21.23 19.19
C GLY A 378 -3.20 21.28 17.66
N LYS A 379 -3.72 20.26 16.97
CA LYS A 379 -3.90 20.32 15.52
C LYS A 379 -5.16 21.10 15.20
N ILE A 380 -5.06 22.02 14.26
CA ILE A 380 -6.19 22.82 13.83
C ILE A 380 -6.91 22.14 12.68
N LYS A 381 -8.20 22.44 12.55
CA LYS A 381 -9.07 22.06 11.43
C LYS A 381 -9.45 23.33 10.71
N ILE A 382 -9.25 23.34 9.40
CA ILE A 382 -9.57 24.49 8.57
C ILE A 382 -10.49 24.08 7.43
N GLN A 383 -11.38 24.98 7.03
CA GLN A 383 -12.09 24.92 5.77
C GLN A 383 -11.52 25.97 4.83
N GLU A 384 -11.26 25.59 3.59
CA GLU A 384 -10.90 26.54 2.53
C GLU A 384 -12.18 27.21 2.00
N ILE A 385 -12.27 28.53 2.15
CA ILE A 385 -13.43 29.31 1.68
C ILE A 385 -13.42 29.31 0.16
N GLY A 386 -14.50 28.82 -0.44
CA GLY A 386 -14.65 28.82 -1.89
C GLY A 386 -15.74 27.86 -2.35
N LYS A 387 -15.54 27.25 -3.51
CA LYS A 387 -16.54 26.34 -4.12
C LYS A 387 -16.90 25.16 -3.20
N GLY A 388 -15.94 24.67 -2.41
CA GLY A 388 -16.14 23.59 -1.45
C GLY A 388 -17.11 23.97 -0.33
N THR A 389 -16.91 25.12 0.32
CA THR A 389 -17.78 25.62 1.40
C THR A 389 -19.14 26.07 0.87
N SER A 390 -19.24 26.69 -0.32
CA SER A 390 -20.54 27.00 -0.93
C SER A 390 -21.34 25.73 -1.28
N ALA A 391 -20.67 24.68 -1.75
CA ALA A 391 -21.29 23.38 -1.97
C ALA A 391 -21.69 22.71 -0.66
N LEU A 392 -20.91 22.90 0.40
CA LEU A 392 -21.23 22.42 1.75
C LEU A 392 -22.47 23.11 2.30
N GLU A 393 -22.59 24.43 2.18
CA GLU A 393 -23.78 25.17 2.60
C GLU A 393 -25.03 24.66 1.89
N SER A 394 -24.95 24.48 0.57
CA SER A 394 -26.03 23.93 -0.24
C SER A 394 -26.39 22.51 0.22
N LEU A 395 -25.37 21.65 0.39
CA LEU A 395 -25.55 20.28 0.88
C LEU A 395 -26.19 20.28 2.27
N MET A 396 -25.72 21.11 3.20
CA MET A 396 -26.22 21.15 4.57
C MET A 396 -27.66 21.67 4.65
N ASN A 397 -28.05 22.59 3.77
CA ASN A 397 -29.44 23.02 3.64
C ASN A 397 -30.35 21.87 3.19
N GLU A 398 -29.95 21.10 2.19
CA GLU A 398 -30.67 19.90 1.76
C GLU A 398 -30.64 18.79 2.82
N PHE A 399 -29.52 18.63 3.51
CA PHE A 399 -29.30 17.62 4.56
C PHE A 399 -30.22 17.87 5.75
N ARG A 400 -30.32 19.12 6.21
CA ARG A 400 -31.25 19.54 7.26
C ARG A 400 -32.70 19.26 6.84
N LYS A 401 -33.11 19.66 5.63
CA LYS A 401 -34.46 19.37 5.10
C LYS A 401 -34.74 17.86 5.06
N PHE A 402 -33.78 17.06 4.61
CA PHE A 402 -33.90 15.61 4.57
C PHE A 402 -34.12 15.01 5.97
N HIS A 403 -33.37 15.47 6.97
CA HIS A 403 -33.43 14.96 8.33
C HIS A 403 -34.65 15.44 9.14
N LEU A 404 -35.30 16.54 8.70
CA LEU A 404 -36.58 17.03 9.24
C LEU A 404 -37.79 16.17 8.82
N ASP A 405 -37.73 15.50 7.67
CA ASP A 405 -38.80 14.58 7.26
C ASP A 405 -38.78 13.33 8.17
N SER A 406 -39.88 13.10 8.87
CA SER A 406 -40.05 11.98 9.82
C SER A 406 -39.90 10.62 9.15
N LYS A 407 -40.15 10.50 7.84
CA LYS A 407 -39.92 9.28 7.05
C LYS A 407 -38.46 8.85 7.01
N ASN A 408 -37.55 9.81 7.20
CA ASN A 408 -36.10 9.60 7.22
C ASN A 408 -35.54 9.41 8.64
N ASN A 409 -36.40 9.27 9.65
CA ASN A 409 -36.00 8.96 11.02
C ASN A 409 -35.69 7.46 11.18
N LYS A 410 -34.72 6.97 10.41
CA LYS A 410 -34.28 5.57 10.42
C LYS A 410 -33.02 5.44 11.26
N PRO A 411 -33.05 4.69 12.38
CA PRO A 411 -31.85 4.43 13.17
C PRO A 411 -30.86 3.55 12.38
N LEU A 412 -29.63 3.44 12.87
CA LEU A 412 -28.70 2.43 12.38
C LEU A 412 -29.28 1.02 12.61
N ALA A 413 -29.19 0.16 11.60
CA ALA A 413 -29.68 -1.22 11.68
C ALA A 413 -28.78 -2.08 12.58
N ASP A 414 -27.48 -1.82 12.52
CA ASP A 414 -26.45 -2.54 13.25
C ASP A 414 -25.62 -1.58 14.13
N ALA A 415 -24.80 -2.15 15.00
CA ALA A 415 -23.81 -1.39 15.75
C ALA A 415 -22.87 -0.63 14.79
N PRO A 416 -22.66 0.69 14.98
CA PRO A 416 -21.79 1.49 14.11
C PRO A 416 -20.36 0.92 14.08
N LYS A 417 -19.74 0.90 12.91
CA LYS A 417 -18.38 0.36 12.71
C LYS A 417 -17.37 1.49 12.64
N THR A 418 -16.21 1.32 13.26
CA THR A 418 -15.10 2.27 13.09
C THR A 418 -14.79 2.48 11.61
N GLY A 419 -14.73 3.75 11.22
CA GLY A 419 -14.49 4.18 9.84
C GLY A 419 -15.74 4.37 8.99
N GLU A 420 -16.91 3.92 9.45
CA GLU A 420 -18.20 4.09 8.77
C GLU A 420 -18.64 5.55 8.73
N PHE A 421 -19.20 5.98 7.59
CA PHE A 421 -19.81 7.30 7.45
C PHE A 421 -21.28 7.24 7.84
N VAL A 422 -21.69 8.17 8.68
CA VAL A 422 -23.03 8.26 9.28
C VAL A 422 -23.52 9.71 9.26
N SER A 423 -24.83 9.89 9.36
CA SER A 423 -25.39 11.17 9.79
C SER A 423 -25.37 11.17 11.31
N ALA A 424 -24.78 12.20 11.92
CA ALA A 424 -24.74 12.35 13.38
C ALA A 424 -25.41 13.66 13.79
N LYS A 425 -26.23 13.61 14.82
CA LYS A 425 -26.85 14.80 15.42
C LYS A 425 -25.87 15.43 16.39
N PHE A 426 -25.44 16.65 16.11
CA PHE A 426 -24.53 17.39 16.96
C PHE A 426 -25.23 17.87 18.22
N SER A 427 -24.60 17.65 19.38
CA SER A 427 -25.23 17.90 20.68
C SER A 427 -25.46 19.39 20.96
N ALA A 428 -24.60 20.27 20.45
CA ALA A 428 -24.64 21.69 20.77
C ALA A 428 -25.81 22.45 20.09
N ASP A 429 -26.18 22.08 18.87
CA ASP A 429 -27.21 22.77 18.08
C ASP A 429 -28.41 21.87 17.68
N GLY A 430 -28.32 20.57 17.98
CA GLY A 430 -29.31 19.57 17.62
C GLY A 430 -29.47 19.35 16.11
N GLN A 431 -28.55 19.83 15.27
CA GLN A 431 -28.59 19.67 13.82
C GLN A 431 -27.87 18.39 13.39
N TRP A 432 -28.21 17.90 12.19
CA TRP A 432 -27.58 16.72 11.63
C TRP A 432 -26.43 17.10 10.71
N TYR A 433 -25.33 16.36 10.82
CA TYR A 433 -24.11 16.56 10.04
C TYR A 433 -23.57 15.24 9.50
N ARG A 434 -22.72 15.33 8.46
CA ARG A 434 -21.95 14.18 7.99
C ARG A 434 -20.82 13.89 8.96
N ALA A 435 -20.71 12.65 9.41
CA ALA A 435 -19.71 12.25 10.36
C ALA A 435 -19.09 10.89 10.01
N ARG A 436 -17.96 10.59 10.62
CA ARG A 436 -17.27 9.30 10.54
C ARG A 436 -17.08 8.74 11.94
N VAL A 437 -17.46 7.49 12.14
CA VAL A 437 -17.29 6.79 13.42
C VAL A 437 -15.80 6.56 13.69
N ARG A 438 -15.31 7.03 14.83
CA ARG A 438 -13.93 6.84 15.31
C ARG A 438 -13.82 5.64 16.24
N ALA A 439 -14.74 5.54 17.20
CA ALA A 439 -14.81 4.45 18.17
C ALA A 439 -16.26 4.14 18.52
N ASN A 440 -16.53 2.92 18.99
CA ASN A 440 -17.86 2.49 19.38
C ASN A 440 -17.81 1.77 20.73
N ASP A 441 -18.51 2.32 21.73
CA ASP A 441 -18.81 1.67 22.99
C ASP A 441 -20.17 0.97 22.88
N ARG A 442 -20.12 -0.32 22.60
CA ARG A 442 -21.33 -1.16 22.42
C ARG A 442 -22.10 -1.36 23.70
N THR A 443 -21.44 -1.31 24.86
CA THR A 443 -22.06 -1.51 26.16
C THR A 443 -22.89 -0.28 26.51
N ALA A 444 -22.30 0.91 26.38
CA ALA A 444 -22.99 2.18 26.62
C ALA A 444 -23.93 2.61 25.47
N LYS A 445 -23.87 1.93 24.31
CA LYS A 445 -24.53 2.34 23.06
C LYS A 445 -24.17 3.78 22.67
N MET A 446 -22.90 4.10 22.83
CA MET A 446 -22.31 5.39 22.48
C MET A 446 -21.29 5.19 21.36
N ALA A 447 -21.16 6.15 20.47
CA ALA A 447 -20.11 6.18 19.47
C ALA A 447 -19.38 7.52 19.52
N GLU A 448 -18.07 7.48 19.40
CA GLU A 448 -17.28 8.68 19.13
C GLU A 448 -17.29 8.93 17.63
N VAL A 449 -17.71 10.11 17.22
CA VAL A 449 -17.80 10.52 15.82
C VAL A 449 -16.96 11.75 15.57
N MET A 450 -16.42 11.88 14.35
CA MET A 450 -15.77 13.09 13.86
C MET A 450 -16.61 13.67 12.73
N TYR A 451 -17.01 14.94 12.83
CA TYR A 451 -17.78 15.63 11.81
C TYR A 451 -16.87 15.96 10.63
N VAL A 452 -17.04 15.27 9.51
CA VAL A 452 -16.02 15.27 8.44
C VAL A 452 -15.89 16.61 7.73
N ASP A 453 -16.87 17.49 7.89
CA ASP A 453 -16.86 18.81 7.29
C ASP A 453 -16.29 19.88 8.22
N TYR A 454 -16.28 19.68 9.54
CA TYR A 454 -15.87 20.68 10.53
C TYR A 454 -14.69 20.23 11.42
N GLY A 455 -14.42 18.92 11.45
CA GLY A 455 -13.25 18.31 12.07
C GLY A 455 -13.35 18.08 13.58
N ASN A 456 -14.31 18.71 14.28
CA ASN A 456 -14.60 18.46 15.69
C ASN A 456 -15.14 17.04 15.90
N SER A 457 -14.99 16.52 17.12
CA SER A 457 -15.44 15.17 17.50
C SER A 457 -16.22 15.21 18.81
N GLU A 458 -17.19 14.30 18.96
CA GLU A 458 -17.91 14.12 20.22
C GLU A 458 -18.38 12.67 20.40
N LYS A 459 -18.74 12.31 21.63
CA LYS A 459 -19.41 11.04 21.94
C LYS A 459 -20.91 11.24 21.91
N VAL A 460 -21.60 10.55 20.99
CA VAL A 460 -23.06 10.58 20.85
C VAL A 460 -23.68 9.21 21.09
N ALA A 461 -24.93 9.21 21.56
CA ALA A 461 -25.72 7.99 21.63
C ALA A 461 -26.02 7.45 20.22
N TRP A 462 -26.16 6.13 20.07
CA TRP A 462 -26.55 5.53 18.79
C TRP A 462 -27.91 6.05 18.28
N SER A 463 -28.80 6.50 19.17
CA SER A 463 -30.06 7.16 18.81
C SER A 463 -29.87 8.49 18.08
N SER A 464 -28.70 9.11 18.22
CA SER A 464 -28.29 10.33 17.52
C SER A 464 -27.55 10.03 16.21
N LEU A 465 -27.57 8.78 15.75
CA LEU A 465 -26.95 8.35 14.49
C LEU A 465 -28.00 7.82 13.50
N ARG A 466 -27.79 8.10 12.22
CA ARG A 466 -28.55 7.54 11.10
C ARG A 466 -27.61 7.11 9.98
N PRO A 467 -28.02 6.17 9.11
CA PRO A 467 -27.22 5.80 7.94
C PRO A 467 -27.05 6.98 6.97
N LEU A 468 -25.84 7.16 6.43
CA LEU A 468 -25.55 8.11 5.35
C LEU A 468 -25.64 7.42 3.99
N SER A 469 -26.82 6.91 3.63
CA SER A 469 -27.01 6.04 2.46
C SER A 469 -27.33 6.79 1.15
N GLN A 470 -27.77 8.04 1.23
CA GLN A 470 -28.21 8.81 0.07
C GLN A 470 -26.98 9.33 -0.69
N ALA A 471 -26.85 8.93 -1.96
CA ALA A 471 -25.68 9.27 -2.79
C ALA A 471 -25.42 10.78 -2.87
N GLN A 472 -26.48 11.61 -2.87
CA GLN A 472 -26.38 13.07 -2.89
C GLN A 472 -25.69 13.68 -1.66
N PHE A 473 -25.68 12.98 -0.52
CA PHE A 473 -24.99 13.41 0.71
C PHE A 473 -23.66 12.68 0.94
N GLY A 474 -23.35 11.66 0.14
CA GLY A 474 -22.15 10.85 0.30
C GLY A 474 -20.86 11.66 0.07
N THR A 475 -19.76 11.19 0.68
CA THR A 475 -18.44 11.83 0.55
C THR A 475 -17.83 11.73 -0.86
N GLN A 476 -18.42 10.92 -1.73
CA GLN A 476 -18.09 10.86 -3.17
C GLN A 476 -18.69 12.05 -3.93
N LYS A 477 -19.83 12.59 -3.51
CA LYS A 477 -20.49 13.75 -4.15
C LYS A 477 -19.82 15.07 -3.74
N LEU A 478 -19.55 15.21 -2.44
CA LEU A 478 -18.77 16.32 -1.88
C LEU A 478 -17.76 15.72 -0.92
N LYS A 479 -16.46 15.91 -1.17
CA LYS A 479 -15.40 15.46 -0.26
C LYS A 479 -15.60 16.07 1.14
N ALA A 480 -14.99 15.45 2.15
CA ALA A 480 -14.91 16.04 3.48
C ALA A 480 -14.28 17.45 3.40
N GLN A 481 -14.89 18.43 4.04
CA GLN A 481 -14.47 19.84 3.93
C GLN A 481 -13.50 20.30 5.02
N ALA A 482 -13.37 19.56 6.12
CA ALA A 482 -12.37 19.86 7.14
C ALA A 482 -11.00 19.30 6.71
N LEU A 483 -10.02 20.18 6.61
CA LEU A 483 -8.62 19.84 6.40
C LEU A 483 -7.89 19.80 7.73
N ASP A 484 -7.01 18.82 7.88
CA ASP A 484 -6.06 18.72 8.98
C ASP A 484 -4.93 19.72 8.76
N ALA A 485 -4.65 20.58 9.76
CA ALA A 485 -3.59 21.56 9.67
C ALA A 485 -2.84 21.78 11.00
N SER A 486 -1.70 22.48 10.93
CA SER A 486 -0.88 22.86 12.08
C SER A 486 -0.26 24.22 11.82
N LEU A 487 -0.08 25.03 12.86
CA LEU A 487 0.58 26.32 12.74
C LEU A 487 2.08 26.11 12.42
N SER A 488 2.52 26.64 11.28
CA SER A 488 3.92 26.65 10.88
C SER A 488 4.80 27.35 11.92
N PHE A 489 5.99 26.79 12.17
CA PHE A 489 7.00 27.36 13.05
C PHE A 489 6.55 27.59 14.51
N VAL A 490 5.46 26.97 14.94
CA VAL A 490 4.98 27.02 16.33
C VAL A 490 5.01 25.63 16.92
N GLN A 491 5.71 25.49 18.04
CA GLN A 491 5.64 24.34 18.94
C GLN A 491 4.87 24.76 20.19
N LEU A 492 3.74 24.09 20.44
CA LEU A 492 2.92 24.34 21.63
C LEU A 492 3.58 23.75 22.90
N PRO A 493 3.31 24.34 24.08
CA PRO A 493 3.79 23.83 25.36
C PRO A 493 3.31 22.40 25.64
N THR A 494 4.05 21.68 26.48
CA THR A 494 3.67 20.30 26.89
C THR A 494 3.03 20.24 28.28
N GLY A 495 3.21 21.27 29.10
CA GLY A 495 2.52 21.41 30.38
C GLY A 495 1.02 21.58 30.15
N ALA A 496 0.20 20.83 30.89
CA ALA A 496 -1.24 20.72 30.62
C ALA A 496 -1.96 22.09 30.66
N ASP A 497 -1.67 22.91 31.67
CA ASP A 497 -2.33 24.22 31.85
C ASP A 497 -1.93 25.18 30.73
N TYR A 498 -0.63 25.37 30.49
CA TYR A 498 -0.14 26.20 29.38
C TYR A 498 -0.61 25.73 28.01
N PHE A 499 -0.78 24.42 27.82
CA PHE A 499 -1.30 23.86 26.58
C PHE A 499 -2.78 24.20 26.37
N GLN A 500 -3.60 24.16 27.43
CA GLN A 500 -4.98 24.62 27.36
C GLN A 500 -5.06 26.12 27.09
N ASP A 501 -4.25 26.92 27.78
CA ASP A 501 -4.22 28.36 27.59
C ASP A 501 -3.80 28.73 26.16
N ALA A 502 -2.80 28.03 25.61
CA ALA A 502 -2.38 28.21 24.23
C ALA A 502 -3.48 27.86 23.22
N MET A 503 -4.22 26.78 23.44
CA MET A 503 -5.37 26.44 22.59
C MET A 503 -6.49 27.48 22.69
N GLY A 504 -6.77 27.98 23.90
CA GLY A 504 -7.74 29.04 24.14
C GLY A 504 -7.35 30.34 23.44
N PHE A 505 -6.08 30.73 23.51
CA PHE A 505 -5.55 31.91 22.83
C PHE A 505 -5.62 31.78 21.31
N ILE A 506 -5.24 30.62 20.75
CA ILE A 506 -5.40 30.36 19.31
C ILE A 506 -6.87 30.45 18.90
N ALA A 507 -7.79 29.90 19.69
CA ALA A 507 -9.21 30.00 19.44
C ALA A 507 -9.69 31.46 19.45
N GLU A 508 -9.33 32.25 20.46
CA GLU A 508 -9.69 33.69 20.54
C GLU A 508 -9.21 34.49 19.32
N LEU A 509 -7.99 34.22 18.84
CA LEU A 509 -7.45 34.92 17.68
C LEU A 509 -8.15 34.57 16.37
N THR A 510 -8.82 33.42 16.29
CA THR A 510 -9.28 32.82 15.02
C THR A 510 -10.79 32.58 14.94
N GLU A 511 -11.49 32.49 16.06
CA GLU A 511 -12.90 32.12 16.13
C GLU A 511 -13.80 33.15 15.43
N GLY A 512 -14.70 32.66 14.58
CA GLY A 512 -15.65 33.49 13.84
C GLY A 512 -15.01 34.40 12.78
N LYS A 513 -13.70 34.30 12.56
CA LYS A 513 -12.98 35.13 11.60
C LYS A 513 -12.77 34.43 10.26
N ARG A 514 -12.84 35.21 9.20
CA ARG A 514 -12.27 34.85 7.91
C ARG A 514 -10.79 35.20 7.95
N LEU A 515 -9.96 34.18 7.85
CA LEU A 515 -8.51 34.31 7.90
C LEU A 515 -7.93 34.07 6.51
N VAL A 516 -6.67 34.44 6.35
CA VAL A 516 -5.87 34.06 5.19
C VAL A 516 -4.75 33.15 5.66
N GLY A 517 -4.72 31.93 5.16
CA GLY A 517 -3.69 30.95 5.48
C GLY A 517 -2.68 30.82 4.34
N SER A 518 -1.40 31.06 4.63
CA SER A 518 -0.28 30.66 3.78
C SER A 518 -0.05 29.16 3.99
N PHE A 519 -0.14 28.35 2.93
CA PHE A 519 0.14 26.92 3.01
C PHE A 519 1.64 26.67 2.79
N ASP A 520 2.42 26.88 3.86
CA ASP A 520 3.89 26.83 3.81
C ASP A 520 4.43 25.43 3.46
N PHE A 521 3.70 24.37 3.84
CA PHE A 521 4.02 22.99 3.47
C PHE A 521 2.83 22.05 3.60
N VAL A 522 2.64 21.12 2.66
CA VAL A 522 1.61 20.07 2.76
C VAL A 522 2.26 18.71 2.95
N ASP A 523 2.09 18.11 4.14
CA ASP A 523 2.50 16.74 4.40
C ASP A 523 1.44 15.75 3.86
N ASN A 524 1.58 15.38 2.60
CA ASN A 524 0.69 14.41 1.94
C ASN A 524 0.72 13.00 2.57
N LYS A 525 1.72 12.67 3.41
CA LYS A 525 1.78 11.36 4.10
C LYS A 525 0.91 11.37 5.36
N GLU A 526 0.93 12.47 6.10
CA GLU A 526 0.11 12.65 7.30
C GLU A 526 -1.27 13.26 6.99
N GLY A 527 -1.44 13.81 5.79
CA GLY A 527 -2.62 14.56 5.38
C GLY A 527 -2.75 15.87 6.15
N VAL A 528 -1.64 16.50 6.56
CA VAL A 528 -1.62 17.72 7.39
C VAL A 528 -0.98 18.87 6.61
N SER A 529 -1.65 20.01 6.56
CA SER A 529 -1.08 21.25 6.03
C SER A 529 -0.45 22.09 7.14
N TYR A 530 0.77 22.56 6.94
CA TYR A 530 1.43 23.53 7.82
C TYR A 530 1.15 24.91 7.28
N VAL A 531 0.52 25.75 8.11
CA VAL A 531 0.01 27.04 7.68
C VAL A 531 0.49 28.19 8.56
N THR A 532 0.78 29.33 7.94
CA THR A 532 0.90 30.62 8.63
C THR A 532 -0.40 31.40 8.42
N LEU A 533 -1.10 31.70 9.51
CA LEU A 533 -2.41 32.36 9.46
C LEU A 533 -2.30 33.87 9.68
N TYR A 534 -3.12 34.61 8.97
CA TYR A 534 -3.22 36.07 9.05
C TYR A 534 -4.68 36.47 9.23
N ASP A 535 -4.92 37.48 10.06
CA ASP A 535 -6.22 38.13 10.19
C ASP A 535 -6.27 39.32 9.22
N ALA A 536 -7.07 39.20 8.16
CA ALA A 536 -7.17 40.28 7.17
C ALA A 536 -7.90 41.47 7.82
N LYS A 537 -7.33 42.67 7.67
CA LYS A 537 -7.97 43.89 8.18
C LYS A 537 -9.34 44.09 7.54
N SER A 538 -10.21 44.89 8.16
CA SER A 538 -11.59 45.11 7.68
C SER A 538 -11.69 45.64 6.24
N ASN A 539 -10.61 46.18 5.68
CA ASN A 539 -10.47 46.63 4.29
C ASN A 539 -9.95 45.55 3.32
N GLY A 540 -9.73 44.32 3.78
CA GLY A 540 -9.20 43.21 3.00
C GLY A 540 -7.68 43.20 2.81
N GLU A 541 -6.94 44.12 3.44
CA GLU A 541 -5.48 44.15 3.37
C GLU A 541 -4.87 43.11 4.31
N LEU A 542 -3.94 42.32 3.77
CA LEU A 542 -3.11 41.41 4.54
C LEU A 542 -2.15 42.19 5.45
N PRO A 543 -2.01 41.80 6.73
CA PRO A 543 -0.91 42.28 7.57
C PRO A 543 0.46 42.00 6.95
N GLY A 544 1.52 42.62 7.49
CA GLY A 544 2.88 42.29 7.07
C GLY A 544 3.19 40.82 7.33
N LEU A 545 4.17 40.23 6.63
CA LEU A 545 4.51 38.79 6.82
C LEU A 545 4.82 38.43 8.29
N ASN A 546 5.33 39.40 9.05
CA ASN A 546 5.69 39.20 10.44
C ASN A 546 4.50 39.40 11.40
N ASP A 547 3.37 39.89 10.89
CA ASP A 547 2.14 40.17 11.64
C ASP A 547 1.15 38.99 11.51
N SER A 548 1.67 37.77 11.66
CA SER A 548 0.88 36.55 11.60
C SER A 548 0.33 36.16 12.97
N ILE A 549 -0.78 35.43 12.98
CA ILE A 549 -1.32 34.80 14.19
C ILE A 549 -0.28 33.83 14.80
N ASN A 550 0.50 33.12 13.97
CA ASN A 550 1.57 32.24 14.44
C ASN A 550 2.62 33.01 15.26
N LYS A 551 3.00 34.22 14.80
CA LYS A 551 3.87 35.11 15.55
C LYS A 551 3.22 35.56 16.85
N GLU A 552 1.93 35.93 16.85
CA GLU A 552 1.25 36.35 18.07
C GLU A 552 1.22 35.26 19.14
N VAL A 553 1.06 33.98 18.75
CA VAL A 553 1.17 32.84 19.66
C VAL A 553 2.55 32.78 20.32
N VAL A 554 3.64 33.02 19.57
CA VAL A 554 5.00 33.04 20.12
C VAL A 554 5.24 34.30 20.97
N ALA A 555 4.77 35.47 20.52
CA ALA A 555 4.97 36.76 21.18
C ALA A 555 4.35 36.81 22.59
N HIS A 556 3.25 36.09 22.80
CA HIS A 556 2.57 36.03 24.10
C HIS A 556 2.99 34.82 24.94
N GLY A 557 3.98 34.04 24.50
CA GLY A 557 4.48 32.87 25.23
C GLY A 557 3.52 31.67 25.24
N TYR A 558 2.56 31.61 24.31
CA TYR A 558 1.65 30.47 24.12
C TYR A 558 2.20 29.42 23.14
N GLY A 559 3.38 29.66 22.59
CA GLY A 559 4.17 28.70 21.84
C GLY A 559 5.60 29.18 21.71
N MET A 560 6.45 28.33 21.16
CA MET A 560 7.85 28.65 20.88
C MET A 560 8.24 28.24 19.47
N VAL A 561 9.37 28.74 18.96
CA VAL A 561 9.92 28.20 17.71
C VAL A 561 10.34 26.74 17.98
N PRO A 562 9.98 25.77 17.10
CA PRO A 562 10.34 24.38 17.32
C PRO A 562 11.84 24.20 17.51
N LYS A 563 12.25 23.56 18.62
CA LYS A 563 13.67 23.26 18.89
C LYS A 563 14.31 22.46 17.75
N LYS A 564 13.52 21.58 17.15
CA LYS A 564 13.90 20.75 16.00
C LYS A 564 13.04 21.07 14.79
N LEU A 565 13.57 21.95 13.94
CA LEU A 565 12.92 22.33 12.69
C LEU A 565 12.85 21.14 11.70
N LYS A 566 11.73 21.05 10.99
CA LYS A 566 11.52 20.16 9.85
C LYS A 566 12.42 20.60 8.68
N ALA A 567 12.55 19.74 7.67
CA ALA A 567 13.41 20.05 6.52
C ALA A 567 12.91 21.29 5.76
N TRP A 568 11.61 21.38 5.49
CA TRP A 568 11.02 22.54 4.81
C TRP A 568 11.11 23.82 5.64
N GLU A 569 11.01 23.71 6.97
CA GLU A 569 11.15 24.88 7.87
C GLU A 569 12.56 25.48 7.82
N ARG A 570 13.58 24.70 7.43
CA ARG A 570 14.98 25.14 7.33
C ARG A 570 15.36 25.74 5.98
N SER A 571 14.42 25.87 5.05
CA SER A 571 14.71 26.44 3.73
C SER A 571 15.08 27.92 3.84
N LYS A 572 15.87 28.42 2.88
CA LYS A 572 16.24 29.84 2.81
C LYS A 572 15.02 30.77 2.73
N ALA A 573 13.93 30.29 2.11
CA ALA A 573 12.68 31.04 1.99
C ALA A 573 12.11 31.49 3.35
N PHE A 574 12.32 30.71 4.41
CA PHE A 574 11.83 31.01 5.75
C PHE A 574 12.90 31.55 6.69
N GLU A 575 14.14 31.72 6.24
CA GLU A 575 15.26 32.12 7.11
C GLU A 575 15.02 33.48 7.78
N SER A 576 14.53 34.46 7.01
CA SER A 576 14.22 35.79 7.54
C SER A 576 13.08 35.77 8.57
N TYR A 577 12.01 35.02 8.27
CA TYR A 577 10.86 34.88 9.16
C TYR A 577 11.19 34.09 10.43
N LEU A 578 11.97 33.01 10.32
CA LEU A 578 12.48 32.25 11.46
C LEU A 578 13.40 33.08 12.35
N LYS A 579 14.27 33.90 11.75
CA LYS A 579 15.11 34.83 12.52
C LYS A 579 14.23 35.80 13.31
N HIS A 580 13.21 36.39 12.68
CA HIS A 580 12.26 37.25 13.35
C HIS A 580 11.50 36.54 14.47
N LEU A 581 10.96 35.34 14.24
CA LEU A 581 10.24 34.58 15.27
C LEU A 581 11.13 34.24 16.47
N ARG A 582 12.43 33.98 16.27
CA ARG A 582 13.38 33.77 17.38
C ARG A 582 13.65 35.04 18.18
N GLU A 583 13.68 36.19 17.52
CA GLU A 583 13.77 37.49 18.21
C GLU A 583 12.50 37.74 19.05
N VAL A 584 11.33 37.44 18.49
CA VAL A 584 10.03 37.50 19.19
C VAL A 584 10.00 36.55 20.39
N GLU A 585 10.42 35.30 20.22
CA GLU A 585 10.53 34.32 21.32
C GLU A 585 11.48 34.81 22.41
N SER A 586 12.65 35.35 22.02
CA SER A 586 13.63 35.89 22.97
C SER A 586 13.07 37.04 23.80
N GLN A 587 12.24 37.90 23.18
CA GLN A 587 11.56 38.98 23.89
C GLN A 587 10.49 38.42 24.85
N ALA A 588 9.66 37.48 24.41
CA ALA A 588 8.67 36.80 25.26
C ALA A 588 9.30 36.15 26.49
N LYS A 589 10.50 35.56 26.34
CA LYS A 589 11.31 35.02 27.44
C LYS A 589 11.77 36.10 28.42
N GLN A 590 12.30 37.22 27.91
CA GLN A 590 12.75 38.34 28.74
C GLN A 590 11.60 38.96 29.55
N ASP A 591 10.43 39.09 28.90
CA ASP A 591 9.22 39.66 29.49
C ASP A 591 8.44 38.66 30.35
N ARG A 592 8.90 37.40 30.41
CA ARG A 592 8.30 36.32 31.20
C ARG A 592 6.81 36.07 30.86
N LEU A 593 6.48 36.11 29.57
CA LEU A 593 5.11 35.95 29.09
C LEU A 593 4.73 34.47 28.97
N GLY A 594 3.45 34.16 29.26
CA GLY A 594 2.89 32.81 29.10
C GLY A 594 3.72 31.74 29.79
N MET A 595 4.18 30.74 29.02
CA MET A 595 4.94 29.61 29.55
C MET A 595 6.34 29.96 30.10
N TRP A 596 6.79 31.21 29.97
CA TRP A 596 8.09 31.70 30.44
C TRP A 596 8.03 32.39 31.82
N GLU A 597 6.88 32.42 32.48
CA GLU A 597 6.67 33.18 33.73
C GLU A 597 7.65 32.79 34.86
N TYR A 598 8.10 31.52 34.88
CA TYR A 598 9.03 30.97 35.87
C TYR A 598 10.48 30.81 35.37
N GLY A 599 10.80 31.27 34.15
CA GLY A 599 12.13 31.17 33.55
C GLY A 599 12.16 30.45 32.20
N ASP A 600 13.37 30.28 31.65
CA ASP A 600 13.55 29.63 30.34
C ASP A 600 13.46 28.10 30.46
N ILE A 601 12.32 27.53 30.05
CA ILE A 601 12.08 26.09 30.04
C ILE A 601 12.91 25.32 28.99
N THR A 602 13.79 25.99 28.25
CA THR A 602 14.62 25.39 27.21
C THR A 602 16.06 25.11 27.62
N GLU A 603 16.50 25.64 28.76
CA GLU A 603 17.89 25.54 29.26
C GLU A 603 18.18 24.23 30.04
N ASP A 604 17.16 23.42 30.33
CA ASP A 604 17.28 22.12 31.02
C ASP A 604 17.36 20.89 30.09
#